data_AF-A0A7V9UV40-F1
#
_entry.id   AF-A0A7V9UV40-F1
#
_cell.length_a   1.000
_cell.length_b   1.000
_cell.length_c   1.000
_cell.angle_alpha   90.00
_cell.angle_beta   90.00
_cell.angle_gamma   90.00
#
_symmetry.space_group_name_H-M   'P 1'
#
loop_
_entity.id
_entity.type
_entity.pdbx_description
1 polymer ?
#
loop_
_entity_poly.entity_id
_entity_poly.type
_entity_poly.pdbx_seq_one_letter_code
_entity_poly.pdbx_strand_id
1 'polypeptide(L)' 'VKKITFQKLSADGIINLGRTIECLAEAEGLYAHKNAVSIRLDEIFKKRKEKFIGI' A
#
# COMPACT_ATOMS: atom_id res chain seq x y z
N VAL A 1 -11.97 -9.20 -29.72
CA VAL A 1 -11.59 -9.86 -28.45
C VAL A 1 -11.44 -8.81 -27.36
N LYS A 2 -12.09 -8.96 -26.19
CA LYS A 2 -11.88 -8.05 -25.04
C LYS A 2 -10.60 -8.46 -24.30
N LYS A 3 -9.73 -7.51 -23.98
CA LYS A 3 -8.54 -7.74 -23.15
C LYS A 3 -8.85 -7.30 -21.72
N ILE A 4 -8.65 -8.19 -20.75
CA ILE A 4 -8.87 -7.92 -19.32
C ILE A 4 -7.54 -8.14 -18.59
N THR A 5 -7.12 -7.16 -17.80
CA THR A 5 -5.88 -7.23 -17.00
C THR A 5 -6.20 -7.56 -15.55
N PHE A 6 -5.37 -8.38 -14.93
CA PHE A 6 -5.44 -8.74 -13.52
C PHE A 6 -4.17 -8.31 -12.81
N GLN A 7 -4.30 -7.86 -11.56
CA GLN A 7 -3.17 -7.51 -10.71
C GLN A 7 -3.38 -8.11 -9.33
N LYS A 8 -2.31 -8.68 -8.77
CA LYS A 8 -2.26 -9.16 -7.38
C LYS A 8 -0.94 -8.70 -6.80
N LEU A 9 -1.01 -7.99 -5.67
CA LEU A 9 0.17 -7.46 -4.99
C LEU A 9 0.39 -8.19 -3.67
N SER A 10 1.64 -8.53 -3.37
CA SER A 10 2.02 -9.07 -2.07
C SER A 10 2.17 -7.95 -1.03
N ALA A 11 2.28 -8.32 0.25
CA ALA A 11 2.58 -7.36 1.32
C ALA A 11 3.92 -6.63 1.07
N ASP A 12 4.96 -7.35 0.66
CA ASP A 12 6.25 -6.73 0.29
C ASP A 12 6.13 -5.89 -0.99
N GLY A 13 5.28 -6.30 -1.93
CA GLY A 13 5.00 -5.54 -3.14
C GLY A 13 4.39 -4.17 -2.85
N ILE A 14 3.41 -4.09 -1.94
CA ILE A 14 2.83 -2.80 -1.56
C ILE A 14 3.80 -1.97 -0.72
N ILE A 15 4.67 -2.56 0.09
CA ILE A 15 5.73 -1.83 0.80
C ILE A 15 6.69 -1.17 -0.21
N ASN A 16 7.11 -1.92 -1.25
CA ASN A 16 8.06 -1.43 -2.24
C ASN A 16 7.48 -0.32 -3.14
N LEU A 17 6.19 -0.38 -3.46
CA LEU A 17 5.53 0.61 -4.33
C LEU A 17 4.82 1.73 -3.56
N GLY A 18 4.50 1.52 -2.29
CA GLY A 18 3.56 2.36 -1.53
C GLY A 18 3.99 3.82 -1.49
N ARG A 19 5.26 4.08 -1.16
CA ARG A 19 5.80 5.46 -1.12
C ARG A 19 5.64 6.17 -2.46
N THR A 20 5.93 5.49 -3.57
CA THR A 20 5.78 6.07 -4.91
C THR A 20 4.33 6.43 -5.19
N ILE A 21 3.39 5.56 -4.85
CA ILE A 21 1.94 5.79 -5.07
C ILE A 21 1.47 6.97 -4.21
N GLU A 22 1.88 7.05 -2.94
CA GLU A 22 1.52 8.15 -2.05
C GLU A 22 2.05 9.50 -2.57
N CYS A 23 3.31 9.56 -3.02
CA CYS A 23 3.91 10.77 -3.58
C CYS A 23 3.17 11.23 -4.85
N LEU A 24 2.82 10.31 -5.74
CA LEU A 24 2.07 10.65 -6.95
C LEU A 24 0.64 11.11 -6.63
N ALA A 25 -0.06 10.39 -5.75
CA ALA A 25 -1.41 10.76 -5.34
C ALA A 25 -1.44 12.12 -4.61
N GLU A 26 -0.42 12.44 -3.82
CA GLU A 26 -0.27 13.75 -3.18
C GLU A 26 -0.04 14.86 -4.21
N ALA A 27 0.84 14.63 -5.18
CA ALA A 27 1.10 15.59 -6.25
C ALA A 27 -0.16 15.89 -7.10
N GLU A 28 -1.05 14.92 -7.24
CA GLU A 28 -2.34 15.06 -7.94
C GLU A 28 -3.49 15.57 -7.03
N GLY A 29 -3.23 15.80 -5.73
CA GLY A 29 -4.27 16.21 -4.77
C GLY A 29 -5.30 15.11 -4.45
N LEU A 30 -5.00 13.85 -4.76
CA LEU A 30 -5.87 12.69 -4.58
C LEU A 30 -5.69 12.07 -3.18
N TYR A 31 -6.07 12.82 -2.14
CA TYR A 31 -5.84 12.40 -0.75
C TYR A 31 -6.49 11.05 -0.38
N ALA A 32 -7.66 10.75 -0.93
CA ALA A 32 -8.32 9.45 -0.70
C ALA A 32 -7.50 8.28 -1.26
N HIS A 33 -6.84 8.47 -2.40
CA HIS A 33 -5.98 7.45 -3.01
C HIS A 33 -4.69 7.25 -2.19
N LYS A 34 -4.06 8.34 -1.74
CA LYS A 34 -2.93 8.31 -0.80
C LYS A 34 -3.31 7.53 0.46
N ASN A 35 -4.42 7.92 1.11
CA ASN A 35 -4.88 7.30 2.36
C ASN A 35 -5.18 5.80 2.22
N ALA A 36 -5.71 5.37 1.06
CA ALA A 36 -5.93 3.95 0.80
C ALA A 36 -4.63 3.13 0.85
N VAL A 37 -3.51 3.70 0.41
CA VAL A 37 -2.19 3.07 0.51
C VAL A 37 -1.67 3.13 1.94
N SER A 38 -1.75 4.29 2.59
CA SER A 38 -1.24 4.51 3.95
C SER A 38 -1.84 3.53 4.95
N ILE A 39 -3.17 3.33 4.95
CA ILE A 39 -3.85 2.39 5.86
C ILE A 39 -3.33 0.96 5.69
N ARG A 40 -3.00 0.54 4.46
CA ARG A 40 -2.45 -0.80 4.20
C ARG A 40 -1.03 -0.94 4.72
N LEU A 41 -0.20 0.09 4.52
CA LEU A 41 1.17 0.12 5.03
C LEU A 41 1.18 0.09 6.56
N ASP A 42 0.36 0.92 7.20
CA ASP A 42 0.22 1.00 8.65
C ASP A 42 -0.18 -0.35 9.25
N GLU A 43 -1.17 -1.03 8.65
CA GLU A 43 -1.59 -2.35 9.10
C GLU A 43 -0.48 -3.40 8.98
N ILE A 44 0.33 -3.35 7.91
CA ILE A 44 1.46 -4.27 7.74
C ILE A 44 2.55 -4.00 8.77
N PHE A 45 2.90 -2.73 9.02
CA PHE A 45 3.93 -2.37 9.99
C PHE A 45 3.47 -2.64 11.43
N LYS A 46 2.20 -2.42 11.74
CA LYS A 46 1.60 -2.79 13.01
C LYS A 46 1.73 -4.29 13.28
N LYS A 47 1.32 -5.14 12.33
CA LYS A 47 1.48 -6.60 12.43
C LYS A 47 2.92 -7.05 12.56
N ARG A 48 3.85 -6.41 11.83
CA ARG A 48 5.29 -6.70 11.96
C ARG A 48 5.81 -6.33 13.34
N LYS A 49 5.36 -5.20 13.88
CA LYS A 49 5.72 -4.75 15.23
C LYS A 49 5.20 -5.71 16.28
N GLU A 50 3.91 -6.08 16.22
CA GLU A 50 3.26 -7.06 17.12
C GLU A 50 4.02 -8.39 17.12
N LYS A 51 4.34 -8.91 15.93
CA LYS A 51 5.15 -10.12 15.78
C LYS A 51 6.56 -9.99 16.38
N PHE A 52 7.18 -8.82 16.28
CA PHE A 52 8.52 -8.58 16.82
C PHE A 52 8.52 -8.51 18.35
N ILE A 53 7.49 -7.89 18.94
CA ILE A 53 7.33 -7.77 20.40
C ILE A 53 6.74 -9.02 21.06
N GLY A 54 6.34 -10.02 20.26
CA GLY A 54 5.80 -11.29 20.76
C GLY A 54 4.40 -11.18 21.37
N ILE A 55 3.63 -10.18 20.94
CA ILE A 55 2.22 -9.97 21.33
C ILE A 55 1.30 -10.45 20.20
#